data_AF-A0A936HX15-F1
#
_entry.id   AF-A0A936HX15-F1
#
_cell.length_a   1.000
_cell.length_b   1.000
_cell.length_c   1.000
_cell.angle_alpha   90.00
_cell.angle_beta   90.00
_cell.angle_gamma   90.00
#
_symmetry.space_group_name_H-M   'P 1'
#
loop_
_entity.id
_entity.type
_entity.pdbx_description
1 polymer ?
#
loop_
_entity_poly.entity_id
_entity_poly.type
_entity_poly.pdbx_seq_one_letter_code
_entity_poly.pdbx_strand_id
1 'polypeptide(L)'
;MREGHVARLGGDEFTVVLEGHAEHDALQTVAEKILAALATPFDIGGVTVGISCSVGVTTFPQDGVDTHVLLHNADIAMYQAKACGRSAAAISIRLTRARAAPLAATAD
;
A
#
# COMPACT_ATOMS: atom_id res chain seq x y z
N MET A 1 -15.80 10.84 10.38
CA MET A 1 -14.60 10.28 9.71
C MET A 1 -14.00 9.25 10.66
N ARG A 2 -13.35 8.17 10.19
CA ARG A 2 -12.47 7.38 11.07
C ARG A 2 -11.17 8.14 11.24
N GLU A 3 -10.67 8.21 12.46
CA GLU A 3 -9.29 8.63 12.71
C GLU A 3 -8.35 7.48 12.36
N GLY A 4 -7.17 7.83 11.87
CA GLY A 4 -6.17 6.87 11.43
C GLY A 4 -4.78 7.48 11.47
N HIS A 5 -3.83 6.71 11.97
CA HIS A 5 -2.45 7.14 12.17
C HIS A 5 -1.56 6.56 11.10
N VAL A 6 -0.64 7.35 10.57
CA VAL A 6 0.35 6.92 9.58
C VAL A 6 1.75 7.03 10.19
N ALA A 7 2.49 5.93 10.17
CA ALA A 7 3.87 5.87 10.65
C ALA A 7 4.79 5.31 9.56
N ARG A 8 6.00 5.85 9.44
CA ARG A 8 7.07 5.24 8.62
C ARG A 8 7.90 4.34 9.53
N LEU A 9 7.99 3.04 9.22
CA LEU A 9 8.74 2.08 10.03
C LEU A 9 10.24 2.10 9.68
N GLY A 10 10.56 2.23 8.40
CA GLY A 10 11.93 2.31 7.88
C GLY A 10 11.92 2.42 6.36
N GLY A 11 13.02 2.88 5.75
CA GLY A 11 13.15 2.93 4.28
C GLY A 11 11.95 3.57 3.56
N ASP A 12 11.34 2.79 2.67
CA ASP A 12 10.09 3.07 1.93
C ASP A 12 8.83 2.42 2.55
N GLU A 13 8.91 1.89 3.77
CA GLU A 13 7.83 1.17 4.45
C GLU A 13 7.00 2.06 5.38
N PHE A 14 5.68 2.05 5.15
CA PHE A 14 4.69 2.80 5.92
C PHE A 14 3.62 1.86 6.47
N THR A 15 3.17 2.12 7.69
CA THR A 15 2.04 1.45 8.34
C THR A 15 0.92 2.47 8.58
N VAL A 16 -0.31 2.06 8.28
CA VAL A 16 -1.53 2.80 8.57
C VAL A 16 -2.31 2.03 9.62
N VAL A 17 -2.61 2.66 10.75
CA VAL A 17 -3.47 2.11 11.80
C VAL A 17 -4.82 2.81 11.70
N LEU A 18 -5.91 2.03 11.61
CA LEU A 18 -7.27 2.56 11.59
C LEU A 18 -7.98 2.13 12.87
N GLU A 19 -8.62 3.08 13.55
CA GLU A 19 -9.32 2.79 14.81
C GLU A 19 -10.78 2.36 14.58
N GLY A 20 -11.27 1.50 15.47
CA GLY A 20 -12.62 0.96 15.49
C GLY A 20 -12.83 -0.30 14.63
N HIS A 21 -14.00 -0.92 14.79
CA HIS A 21 -14.35 -2.10 13.99
C HIS A 21 -14.60 -1.68 12.53
N ALA A 22 -13.90 -2.32 11.60
CA ALA A 22 -14.04 -2.09 10.17
C ALA A 22 -14.44 -3.38 9.47
N GLU A 23 -15.57 -3.33 8.76
CA GLU A 23 -15.94 -4.36 7.80
C GLU A 23 -14.89 -4.47 6.71
N HIS A 24 -14.74 -5.67 6.16
CA HIS A 24 -13.69 -6.02 5.21
C HIS A 24 -13.68 -5.08 3.98
N ASP A 25 -14.84 -4.81 3.41
CA ASP A 25 -15.05 -3.91 2.27
C ASP A 25 -14.56 -2.47 2.56
N ALA A 26 -14.66 -2.01 3.81
CA ALA A 26 -14.17 -0.69 4.20
C ALA A 26 -12.65 -0.64 4.26
N LEU A 27 -11.99 -1.75 4.65
CA LEU A 27 -10.53 -1.87 4.63
C LEU A 27 -10.02 -1.97 3.18
N GLN A 28 -10.69 -2.74 2.33
CA GLN A 28 -10.43 -2.78 0.89
C GLN A 28 -10.59 -1.38 0.25
N THR A 29 -11.66 -0.65 0.59
CA THR A 29 -11.87 0.72 0.09
C THR A 29 -10.73 1.67 0.46
N VAL A 30 -10.17 1.55 1.68
CA VAL A 30 -9.00 2.35 2.09
C VAL A 30 -7.75 1.92 1.33
N ALA A 31 -7.57 0.61 1.13
CA ALA A 31 -6.48 0.05 0.34
C ALA A 31 -6.49 0.54 -1.11
N GLU A 32 -7.63 0.50 -1.78
CA GLU A 32 -7.78 0.99 -3.15
C GLU A 32 -7.51 2.51 -3.26
N LYS A 33 -7.94 3.30 -2.26
CA LYS A 33 -7.68 4.75 -2.22
C LYS A 33 -6.19 5.09 -2.08
N ILE A 34 -5.46 4.39 -1.20
CA ILE A 34 -4.02 4.58 -1.05
C ILE A 34 -3.29 4.14 -2.35
N LEU A 35 -3.72 3.04 -2.98
CA LEU A 35 -3.18 2.61 -4.28
C LEU A 35 -3.39 3.65 -5.38
N ALA A 36 -4.61 4.16 -5.54
CA ALA A 36 -4.94 5.16 -6.54
C ALA A 36 -4.18 6.48 -6.33
N ALA A 37 -4.04 6.91 -5.07
CA ALA A 37 -3.26 8.10 -4.72
C ALA A 37 -1.77 7.95 -5.07
N LEU A 38 -1.15 6.83 -4.70
CA LEU A 38 0.27 6.59 -4.95
C LEU A 38 0.59 6.20 -6.41
N ALA A 39 -0.39 5.72 -7.17
CA ALA A 39 -0.27 5.49 -8.62
C ALA A 39 -0.30 6.79 -9.44
N THR A 40 -0.74 7.91 -8.86
CA THR A 40 -0.67 9.22 -9.50
C THR A 40 0.79 9.70 -9.51
N PRO A 41 1.37 10.07 -10.67
CA PRO A 41 2.76 10.51 -10.72
C PRO A 41 2.99 11.80 -9.92
N PHE A 42 4.15 11.87 -9.27
CA PHE A 42 4.58 13.02 -8.48
C PHE A 42 5.42 13.96 -9.35
N ASP A 43 5.20 15.26 -9.29
CA ASP A 43 6.15 16.25 -9.80
C ASP A 43 7.19 16.57 -8.71
N ILE A 44 8.47 16.31 -9.01
CA ILE A 44 9.59 16.58 -8.13
C ILE A 44 10.58 17.48 -8.89
N GLY A 45 10.34 18.79 -8.82
CA GLY A 45 11.22 19.80 -9.43
C GLY A 45 11.18 19.80 -10.96
N GLY A 46 10.01 19.54 -11.57
CA GLY A 46 9.84 19.42 -13.02
C GLY A 46 10.10 18.00 -13.55
N VAL A 47 10.42 17.04 -12.67
CA VAL A 47 10.60 15.63 -13.02
C VAL A 47 9.39 14.82 -12.57
N THR A 48 8.66 14.25 -13.53
CA THR A 48 7.54 13.34 -13.25
C THR A 48 8.05 11.98 -12.78
N VAL A 49 7.76 11.62 -11.54
CA VAL A 49 8.16 10.36 -10.90
C VAL A 49 6.93 9.49 -10.64
N GLY A 50 6.81 8.37 -11.36
CA GLY A 50 5.83 7.34 -11.06
C GLY A 50 6.33 6.37 -9.98
N ILE A 51 5.51 6.11 -8.97
CA ILE A 51 5.74 5.06 -7.97
C ILE A 51 4.61 4.02 -7.99
N SER A 52 4.81 2.90 -7.30
CA SER A 52 3.82 1.82 -7.20
C SER A 52 4.04 1.01 -5.94
N CYS A 53 2.99 0.29 -5.58
CA CYS A 53 2.75 -0.29 -4.26
C CYS A 53 1.49 -1.22 -4.36
N SER A 54 1.07 -1.92 -3.30
CA SER A 54 -0.13 -2.83 -3.18
C SER A 54 -0.66 -2.81 -1.72
N VAL A 55 -1.79 -2.22 -1.30
CA VAL A 55 -1.98 -1.94 0.17
C VAL A 55 -2.04 -3.16 1.09
N GLY A 56 -1.67 -2.94 2.38
CA GLY A 56 -1.45 -3.94 3.43
C GLY A 56 -2.24 -3.77 4.70
N VAL A 57 -2.83 -4.87 5.18
CA VAL A 57 -3.82 -4.89 6.26
C VAL A 57 -3.75 -6.22 7.01
N THR A 58 -3.93 -6.12 8.31
CA THR A 58 -4.33 -7.20 9.23
C THR A 58 -5.37 -6.61 10.17
N THR A 59 -6.21 -7.46 10.75
CA THR A 59 -7.33 -7.08 11.60
C THR A 59 -7.19 -7.67 13.00
N PHE A 60 -7.34 -6.83 14.01
CA PHE A 60 -7.40 -7.29 15.40
C PHE A 60 -8.86 -7.63 15.77
N PRO A 61 -9.13 -8.77 16.44
CA PRO A 61 -8.18 -9.81 16.87
C PRO A 61 -7.95 -10.96 15.86
N GLN A 62 -8.62 -10.95 14.70
CA GLN A 62 -8.72 -12.11 13.79
C GLN A 62 -7.36 -12.57 13.24
N ASP A 63 -6.50 -11.64 12.85
CA ASP A 63 -5.19 -11.89 12.25
C ASP A 63 -4.03 -11.79 13.26
N GLY A 64 -4.35 -11.63 14.56
CA GLY A 64 -3.36 -11.49 15.63
C GLY A 64 -3.91 -10.76 16.85
N VAL A 65 -3.44 -11.16 18.04
CA VAL A 65 -3.83 -10.56 19.33
C VAL A 65 -2.79 -9.60 19.91
N ASP A 66 -1.63 -9.47 19.25
CA ASP A 66 -0.56 -8.54 19.61
C ASP A 66 0.03 -7.85 18.36
N THR A 67 0.77 -6.76 18.60
CA THR A 67 1.31 -5.90 17.53
C THR A 67 2.38 -6.59 16.69
N HIS A 68 3.17 -7.51 17.26
CA HIS A 68 4.22 -8.21 16.53
C HIS A 68 3.61 -9.20 15.53
N VAL A 69 2.61 -9.97 15.96
CA VAL A 69 1.87 -10.90 15.08
C VAL A 69 1.14 -10.13 13.97
N LEU A 70 0.45 -9.03 14.30
CA LEU A 70 -0.27 -8.22 13.31
C LEU A 70 0.67 -7.59 12.27
N LEU A 71 1.83 -7.07 12.68
CA LEU A 71 2.84 -6.53 11.76
C LEU A 71 3.45 -7.63 10.89
N HIS A 72 3.84 -8.76 11.48
CA HIS A 72 4.43 -9.90 10.77
C HIS A 72 3.48 -10.48 9.72
N ASN A 73 2.21 -10.68 10.07
CA ASN A 73 1.20 -11.20 9.15
C ASN A 73 0.90 -10.21 8.01
N ALA A 74 0.92 -8.90 8.30
CA ALA A 74 0.82 -7.88 7.27
C ALA A 74 2.06 -7.85 6.35
N ASP A 75 3.27 -8.16 6.84
CA ASP A 75 4.46 -8.31 5.99
C ASP A 75 4.46 -9.59 5.15
N ILE A 76 3.93 -10.71 5.65
CA ILE A 76 3.75 -11.92 4.82
C ILE A 76 2.81 -11.63 3.67
N ALA A 77 1.66 -11.01 3.97
CA ALA A 77 0.68 -10.62 2.97
C ALA A 77 1.23 -9.57 1.98
N MET A 78 2.27 -8.80 2.36
CA MET A 78 3.06 -7.94 1.45
C MET A 78 3.68 -8.71 0.33
N TYR A 79 4.39 -9.74 0.75
CA TYR A 79 5.31 -10.43 -0.11
C TYR A 79 4.53 -11.24 -1.16
N GLN A 80 3.34 -11.71 -0.78
CA GLN A 80 2.35 -12.29 -1.67
C GLN A 80 1.85 -11.28 -2.71
N ALA A 81 1.33 -10.12 -2.29
CA ALA A 81 0.79 -9.13 -3.22
C ALA A 81 1.89 -8.54 -4.14
N LYS A 82 3.14 -8.40 -3.65
CA LYS A 82 4.32 -8.13 -4.48
C LYS A 82 4.54 -9.18 -5.56
N ALA A 83 4.50 -10.46 -5.19
CA ALA A 83 4.81 -11.57 -6.09
C ALA A 83 3.80 -11.73 -7.23
N CYS A 84 2.54 -11.29 -7.06
CA CYS A 84 1.50 -11.38 -8.07
C CYS A 84 1.65 -10.39 -9.27
N GLY A 85 2.57 -9.43 -9.19
CA GLY A 85 3.26 -8.88 -10.37
C GLY A 85 2.51 -7.90 -11.30
N ARG A 86 1.29 -7.44 -10.98
CA ARG A 86 0.56 -6.37 -11.71
C ARG A 86 -0.47 -5.69 -10.81
N SER A 87 -0.95 -4.52 -11.22
CA SER A 87 -1.99 -3.70 -10.56
C SER A 87 -3.36 -4.39 -10.53
N ALA A 88 -3.49 -5.45 -9.73
CA ALA A 88 -4.71 -6.20 -9.53
C ALA A 88 -5.24 -5.96 -8.10
N ALA A 89 -6.54 -5.69 -7.99
CA ALA A 89 -7.25 -5.78 -6.72
C ALA A 89 -7.41 -7.27 -6.36
N ALA A 90 -6.41 -7.83 -5.69
CA ALA A 90 -6.51 -9.10 -5.01
C ALA A 90 -6.71 -8.82 -3.51
N ILE A 91 -7.66 -9.53 -2.88
CA ILE A 91 -7.83 -9.51 -1.43
C ILE A 91 -6.75 -10.42 -0.81
N SER A 92 -5.53 -9.89 -0.71
CA SER A 92 -4.43 -10.28 0.18
C SER A 92 -3.41 -9.13 0.16
N ILE A 93 -2.75 -8.83 1.29
CA ILE A 93 -2.60 -7.43 1.70
C ILE A 93 -1.15 -7.04 2.17
N ARG A 94 -0.27 -6.43 1.31
CA ARG A 94 0.76 -5.32 1.57
C ARG A 94 1.70 -4.96 0.36
N LEU A 95 2.40 -3.80 0.41
CA LEU A 95 2.90 -2.98 -0.72
C LEU A 95 4.35 -3.17 -1.17
N THR A 96 4.65 -3.22 -2.48
CA THR A 96 6.01 -2.80 -2.96
C THR A 96 6.13 -2.24 -4.41
N ARG A 97 6.90 -1.15 -4.51
CA ARG A 97 7.86 -0.63 -5.54
C ARG A 97 7.60 -0.70 -7.06
N ALA A 98 7.83 0.45 -7.72
CA ALA A 98 7.75 0.69 -9.17
C ALA A 98 9.06 0.49 -9.97
N ARG A 99 8.89 0.44 -11.30
CA ARG A 99 9.89 0.81 -12.31
C ARG A 99 9.64 2.23 -12.81
N ALA A 100 10.71 2.95 -13.16
CA ALA A 100 10.63 4.15 -13.98
C ALA A 100 10.14 3.81 -15.41
N ALA A 101 9.27 4.65 -15.96
CA ALA A 101 8.96 4.62 -17.39
C ALA A 101 10.10 5.28 -18.20
N PRO A 102 10.39 4.84 -19.43
CA PRO A 102 11.30 5.58 -20.30
C PRO A 102 10.67 6.94 -20.66
N LEU A 103 11.47 8.01 -20.71
CA LEU A 103 11.03 9.22 -21.39
C LEU A 103 10.77 8.89 -22.85
N ALA A 104 9.57 9.18 -23.35
CA ALA A 104 9.29 9.14 -24.78
C ALA A 104 10.16 10.21 -25.46
N ALA A 105 10.98 9.78 -26.43
CA ALA A 105 11.72 10.71 -27.27
C ALA A 105 10.72 11.48 -28.15
N THR A 106 10.59 12.78 -27.89
CA THR A 106 9.89 13.69 -28.79
C THR A 106 10.79 13.93 -30.01
N ALA A 107 10.44 13.29 -31.12
CA ALA A 107 11.04 13.56 -32.42
C ALA A 107 9.91 13.94 -33.39
N ASP A 108 9.88 15.22 -33.76
CA ASP A 108 9.23 15.82 -34.92
C ASP A 108 10.17 16.96 -35.39
#